data_AF-A0A966BW76-F1
#
_entry.id   AF-A0A966BW76-F1
#
_cell.length_a   1.000
_cell.length_b   1.000
_cell.length_c   1.000
_cell.angle_alpha   90.00
_cell.angle_beta   90.00
_cell.angle_gamma   90.00
#
_symmetry.space_group_name_H-M   'P 1'
#
loop_
_entity.id
_entity.type
_entity.pdbx_description
1 polymer ?
#
loop_
_entity_poly.entity_id
_entity_poly.type
_entity_poly.pdbx_seq_one_letter_code
_entity_poly.pdbx_strand_id
1 'polypeptide(L)'
;MLQKILVRVDASSQIGLGHIMRDLVLCKQFPHAEITFATQNLAGNINHTILEAGYKLKILNSNKKSELLKLIEELKIDLLVIDHYGIDYVYESFIKANSQVKILALDDTYEKHNCDTLLNHNISANEKKYKNLLPSECKLQCGSAYTLLRDEFYTQKKKREALRKKKTVFIAMGGTDEKNISKKILEVLKEFKKTKVHLVTTSSNRHLNSLKRYVKNQKRVTLHIDSSTIATLMRKSDFAIVTPSVILNEVYFMELPFIAIKTASNQDDIYRYLKMKRFRTLNKFNKKGLQCHLTQVGKRIFTHKKSI
;
A
#
# COMPACT_ATOMS: atom_id res chain seq x y z
N MET A 1 22.77 24.00 -6.86
CA MET A 1 21.92 23.92 -5.64
C MET A 1 21.32 22.53 -5.59
N LEU A 2 21.09 21.98 -4.38
CA LEU A 2 20.37 20.71 -4.24
C LEU A 2 18.92 20.92 -4.72
N GLN A 3 18.37 19.95 -5.43
CA GLN A 3 16.97 19.97 -5.83
C GLN A 3 16.08 19.94 -4.58
N LYS A 4 15.08 20.80 -4.50
CA LYS A 4 14.12 20.86 -3.40
C LYS A 4 12.80 20.23 -3.78
N ILE A 5 12.38 19.23 -3.01
CA ILE A 5 11.18 18.45 -3.27
C ILE A 5 10.18 18.67 -2.12
N LEU A 6 8.94 18.99 -2.48
CA LEU A 6 7.81 19.00 -1.55
C LEU A 6 6.92 17.81 -1.83
N VAL A 7 6.66 16.98 -0.83
CA VAL A 7 5.73 15.83 -0.93
C VAL A 7 4.43 16.20 -0.22
N ARG A 8 3.36 16.43 -0.98
CA ARG A 8 2.02 16.68 -0.45
C ARG A 8 1.26 15.36 -0.31
N VAL A 9 1.14 14.90 0.92
CA VAL A 9 0.49 13.63 1.28
C VAL A 9 -0.17 13.71 2.65
N ASP A 10 -1.28 12.99 2.85
CA ASP A 10 -1.88 12.79 4.16
C ASP A 10 -2.01 11.30 4.47
N ALA A 11 -1.93 10.96 5.76
CA ALA A 11 -2.33 9.66 6.28
C ALA A 11 -3.22 9.87 7.50
N SER A 12 -4.17 8.95 7.69
CA SER A 12 -5.03 8.94 8.88
C SER A 12 -5.64 7.56 9.08
N SER A 13 -6.36 7.39 10.19
CA SER A 13 -7.16 6.19 10.43
C SER A 13 -8.21 5.91 9.33
N GLN A 14 -8.66 6.97 8.63
CA GLN A 14 -9.66 6.87 7.56
C GLN A 14 -9.03 6.75 6.16
N ILE A 15 -8.00 7.56 5.88
CA ILE A 15 -7.29 7.55 4.58
C ILE A 15 -6.48 6.27 4.43
N GLY A 16 -5.95 5.75 5.53
CA GLY A 16 -4.95 4.69 5.55
C GLY A 16 -3.53 5.24 5.54
N LEU A 17 -2.57 4.32 5.63
CA LEU A 17 -1.15 4.63 5.81
C LEU A 17 -0.32 4.41 4.54
N GLY A 18 -0.96 3.91 3.47
CA GLY A 18 -0.26 3.46 2.26
C GLY A 18 0.48 4.57 1.53
N HIS A 19 -0.09 5.78 1.51
CA HIS A 19 0.46 6.95 0.82
C HIS A 19 1.83 7.34 1.39
N ILE A 20 1.91 7.66 2.69
CA ILE A 20 3.20 7.96 3.34
C ILE A 20 4.20 6.80 3.16
N MET A 21 3.77 5.54 3.31
CA MET A 21 4.70 4.41 3.18
C MET A 21 5.27 4.26 1.77
N ARG A 22 4.48 4.52 0.70
CA ARG A 22 5.00 4.47 -0.68
C ARG A 22 5.84 5.70 -1.01
N ASP A 23 5.47 6.87 -0.49
CA ASP A 23 6.23 8.11 -0.69
C ASP A 23 7.61 8.05 -0.03
N LEU A 24 7.74 7.41 1.15
CA LEU A 24 9.04 7.17 1.78
C LEU A 24 9.96 6.32 0.90
N VAL A 25 9.40 5.38 0.11
CA VAL A 25 10.17 4.58 -0.86
C VAL A 25 10.52 5.41 -2.09
N LEU A 26 9.59 6.22 -2.59
CA LEU A 26 9.84 7.14 -3.70
C LEU A 26 10.94 8.15 -3.38
N CYS A 27 10.93 8.73 -2.18
CA CYS A 27 11.91 9.72 -1.74
C CYS A 27 13.36 9.18 -1.75
N LYS A 28 13.56 7.89 -1.53
CA LYS A 28 14.88 7.25 -1.65
C LYS A 28 15.48 7.32 -3.05
N GLN A 29 14.65 7.54 -4.09
CA GLN A 29 15.11 7.73 -5.47
C GLN A 29 15.74 9.12 -5.70
N PHE A 30 15.68 10.01 -4.71
CA PHE A 30 16.24 11.36 -4.76
C PHE A 30 17.31 11.57 -3.67
N PRO A 31 18.42 10.82 -3.68
CA PRO A 31 19.39 10.78 -2.58
C PRO A 31 20.13 12.11 -2.33
N HIS A 32 20.08 13.04 -3.30
CA HIS A 32 20.72 14.36 -3.21
C HIS A 32 19.70 15.49 -3.13
N ALA A 33 18.41 15.19 -2.96
CA ALA A 33 17.39 16.22 -2.82
C ALA A 33 17.18 16.63 -1.37
N GLU A 34 16.83 17.89 -1.16
CA GLU A 34 16.26 18.36 0.09
C GLU A 34 14.74 18.10 0.06
N ILE A 35 14.28 17.14 0.86
CA ILE A 35 12.88 16.69 0.83
C ILE A 35 12.13 17.19 2.06
N THR A 36 11.00 17.85 1.82
CA THR A 36 10.03 18.27 2.83
C THR A 36 8.68 17.62 2.54
N PHE A 37 8.05 17.06 3.56
CA PHE A 37 6.66 16.60 3.49
C PHE A 37 5.71 17.69 3.98
N ALA A 38 4.61 17.89 3.27
CA ALA A 38 3.51 18.75 3.66
C ALA A 38 2.28 17.88 3.96
N THR A 39 1.90 17.81 5.24
CA THR A 39 0.85 16.93 5.75
C THR A 39 -0.10 17.69 6.67
N GLN A 40 -1.33 17.23 6.85
CA GLN A 40 -2.21 17.69 7.92
C GLN A 40 -2.02 16.83 9.18
N ASN A 41 -2.33 17.40 10.35
CA ASN A 41 -2.31 16.67 11.63
C ASN A 41 -3.63 15.92 11.86
N LEU A 42 -3.91 14.91 11.03
CA LEU A 42 -5.15 14.13 11.10
C LEU A 42 -5.08 13.01 12.15
N ALA A 43 -6.21 12.61 12.72
CA ALA A 43 -6.24 11.55 13.72
C ALA A 43 -5.74 10.20 13.16
N GLY A 44 -4.75 9.60 13.83
CA GLY A 44 -4.12 8.35 13.42
C GLY A 44 -3.12 8.47 12.27
N ASN A 45 -2.66 9.69 11.96
CA ASN A 45 -1.53 9.90 11.04
C ASN A 45 -0.25 9.20 11.54
N ILE A 46 0.71 9.06 10.64
CA ILE A 46 2.04 8.51 10.93
C ILE A 46 3.13 9.52 10.60
N ASN A 47 2.90 10.81 10.84
CA ASN A 47 3.84 11.86 10.47
C ASN A 47 5.20 11.72 11.18
N HIS A 48 5.25 11.05 12.34
CA HIS A 48 6.50 10.71 13.03
C HIS A 48 7.43 9.84 12.17
N THR A 49 6.90 8.96 11.31
CA THR A 49 7.75 8.08 10.46
C THR A 49 8.50 8.88 9.39
N ILE A 50 7.97 10.03 8.98
CA ILE A 50 8.65 10.97 8.07
C ILE A 50 9.90 11.54 8.74
N LEU A 51 9.77 11.95 10.01
CA LEU A 51 10.88 12.49 10.81
C LEU A 51 11.92 11.42 11.12
N GLU A 52 11.48 10.21 11.49
CA GLU A 52 12.36 9.05 11.72
C GLU A 52 13.14 8.64 10.46
N ALA A 53 12.55 8.84 9.28
CA ALA A 53 13.22 8.63 7.99
C ALA A 53 14.19 9.77 7.63
N GLY A 54 14.30 10.82 8.45
CA GLY A 54 15.24 11.93 8.26
C GLY A 54 14.73 13.06 7.35
N TYR A 55 13.44 13.08 7.01
CA TYR A 55 12.86 14.12 6.16
C TYR A 55 12.27 15.28 6.95
N LYS A 56 12.23 16.46 6.34
CA LYS A 56 11.58 17.64 6.95
C LYS A 56 10.06 17.49 6.87
N LEU A 57 9.36 18.07 7.84
CA LEU A 57 7.90 18.05 7.92
C LEU A 57 7.34 19.46 8.11
N LYS A 58 6.30 19.78 7.33
CA LYS A 58 5.48 20.97 7.46
C LYS A 58 4.03 20.55 7.67
N ILE A 59 3.41 21.07 8.72
CA ILE A 59 2.00 20.83 9.02
C ILE A 59 1.18 21.91 8.32
N LEU A 60 0.25 21.48 7.46
CA LEU A 60 -0.74 22.32 6.83
C LEU A 60 -1.99 22.43 7.72
N ASN A 61 -2.62 23.60 7.70
CA ASN A 61 -3.88 23.85 8.42
C ASN A 61 -5.09 23.42 7.60
N SER A 62 -4.96 23.35 6.28
CA SER A 62 -6.05 23.04 5.37
C SER A 62 -5.57 22.44 4.05
N ASN A 63 -6.53 22.06 3.20
CA ASN A 63 -6.28 21.70 1.81
C ASN A 63 -6.42 22.88 0.83
N LYS A 64 -6.36 24.14 1.29
CA LYS A 64 -6.50 25.30 0.41
C LYS A 64 -5.31 25.42 -0.55
N LYS A 65 -5.60 25.69 -1.83
CA LYS A 65 -4.60 25.87 -2.90
C LYS A 65 -3.58 26.95 -2.60
N SER A 66 -4.04 28.06 -2.00
CA SER A 66 -3.20 29.18 -1.62
C SER A 66 -2.19 28.84 -0.52
N GLU A 67 -2.54 27.94 0.40
CA GLU A 67 -1.64 27.51 1.48
C GLU A 67 -0.49 26.67 0.92
N LEU A 68 -0.80 25.72 0.03
CA LEU A 68 0.23 24.92 -0.63
C LEU A 68 1.12 25.75 -1.56
N LEU A 69 0.52 26.67 -2.34
CA LEU A 69 1.26 27.58 -3.21
C LEU A 69 2.26 28.45 -2.44
N LYS A 70 1.82 29.06 -1.33
CA LYS A 70 2.68 29.86 -0.46
C LYS A 70 3.86 29.04 0.05
N LEU A 71 3.63 27.79 0.46
CA LEU A 71 4.70 26.91 0.93
C LEU A 71 5.71 26.56 -0.19
N ILE A 72 5.23 26.35 -1.42
CA ILE A 72 6.05 26.11 -2.60
C ILE A 72 6.99 27.30 -2.87
N GLU A 73 6.47 28.52 -2.79
CA GLU A 73 7.22 29.76 -2.99
C GLU A 73 8.25 30.01 -1.87
N GLU A 74 7.82 29.89 -0.61
CA GLU A 74 8.67 30.10 0.57
C GLU A 74 9.88 29.17 0.60
N LEU A 75 9.67 27.89 0.26
CA LEU A 75 10.73 26.89 0.27
C LEU A 75 11.53 26.87 -1.05
N LYS A 76 11.08 27.59 -2.09
CA LYS A 76 11.64 27.57 -3.45
C LYS A 76 11.68 26.15 -4.01
N ILE A 77 10.54 25.47 -4.00
CA ILE A 77 10.42 24.07 -4.41
C ILE A 77 10.59 23.94 -5.92
N ASP A 78 11.42 22.98 -6.34
CA ASP A 78 11.64 22.65 -7.75
C ASP A 78 10.65 21.59 -8.24
N LEU A 79 10.32 20.63 -7.37
CA LEU A 79 9.42 19.51 -7.67
C LEU A 79 8.39 19.32 -6.54
N LEU A 80 7.12 19.35 -6.91
CA LEU A 80 5.99 18.98 -6.07
C LEU A 80 5.58 17.54 -6.40
N VAL A 81 5.71 16.64 -5.42
CA VAL A 81 5.13 15.30 -5.45
C VAL A 81 3.75 15.36 -4.81
N ILE A 82 2.72 14.88 -5.51
CA ILE A 82 1.33 14.86 -5.03
C ILE A 82 0.89 13.41 -4.87
N ASP A 83 0.60 13.00 -3.64
CA ASP A 83 -0.03 11.72 -3.33
C ASP A 83 -1.27 11.94 -2.44
N HIS A 84 -2.31 12.52 -3.04
CA HIS A 84 -3.50 12.93 -2.30
C HIS A 84 -4.76 12.96 -3.17
N TYR A 85 -5.75 12.10 -2.87
CA TYR A 85 -7.01 12.00 -3.63
C TYR A 85 -7.83 13.29 -3.73
N GLY A 86 -7.66 14.20 -2.77
CA GLY A 86 -8.35 15.50 -2.76
C GLY A 86 -7.67 16.60 -3.59
N ILE A 87 -6.57 16.31 -4.29
CA ILE A 87 -5.86 17.26 -5.14
C ILE A 87 -6.08 16.82 -6.59
N ASP A 88 -6.98 17.50 -7.27
CA ASP A 88 -7.46 17.16 -8.61
C ASP A 88 -6.77 17.98 -9.72
N TYR A 89 -7.15 17.71 -10.98
CA TYR A 89 -6.75 18.48 -12.15
C TYR A 89 -6.86 20.00 -11.98
N VAL A 90 -7.94 20.50 -11.34
CA VAL A 90 -8.19 21.93 -11.16
C VAL A 90 -7.24 22.52 -10.11
N TYR A 91 -6.88 21.73 -9.11
CA TYR A 91 -5.87 22.10 -8.12
C TYR A 91 -4.48 22.15 -8.77
N GLU A 92 -4.08 21.10 -9.47
CA GLU A 92 -2.78 21.03 -10.15
C GLU A 92 -2.61 22.16 -11.17
N SER A 93 -3.66 22.43 -11.94
CA SER A 93 -3.68 23.53 -12.91
C SER A 93 -3.52 24.90 -12.24
N PHE A 94 -4.11 25.11 -11.07
CA PHE A 94 -3.92 26.34 -10.31
C PHE A 94 -2.45 26.49 -9.87
N ILE A 95 -1.83 25.42 -9.37
CA ILE A 95 -0.41 25.47 -8.94
C ILE A 95 0.50 25.77 -10.14
N LYS A 96 0.29 25.11 -11.28
CA LYS A 96 1.08 25.36 -12.51
C LYS A 96 0.88 26.76 -13.09
N ALA A 97 -0.31 27.33 -12.96
CA ALA A 97 -0.58 28.69 -13.45
C ALA A 97 0.09 29.78 -12.58
N ASN A 98 0.38 29.47 -11.31
CA ASN A 98 0.89 30.45 -10.35
C ASN A 98 2.32 30.14 -9.85
N SER A 99 2.98 29.12 -10.39
CA SER A 99 4.35 28.76 -10.01
C SER A 99 5.08 28.04 -11.14
N GLN A 100 6.41 27.98 -11.04
CA GLN A 100 7.26 27.26 -12.00
C GLN A 100 7.57 25.82 -11.56
N VAL A 101 6.93 25.34 -10.49
CA VAL A 101 7.21 24.01 -9.92
C VAL A 101 6.84 22.91 -10.89
N LYS A 102 7.68 21.87 -11.00
CA LYS A 102 7.32 20.64 -11.68
C LYS A 102 6.39 19.81 -10.81
N ILE A 103 5.42 19.11 -11.40
CA ILE A 103 4.49 18.25 -10.67
C ILE A 103 4.70 16.79 -11.06
N LEU A 104 4.99 15.95 -10.05
CA LEU A 104 4.87 14.51 -10.12
C LEU A 104 3.63 14.07 -9.34
N ALA A 105 2.61 13.55 -10.01
CA ALA A 105 1.38 13.10 -9.36
C ALA A 105 1.32 11.57 -9.29
N LEU A 106 0.94 11.03 -8.13
CA LEU A 106 0.62 9.63 -7.95
C LEU A 106 -0.88 9.43 -8.18
N ASP A 107 -1.22 8.40 -8.95
CA ASP A 107 -2.60 8.01 -9.19
C ASP A 107 -2.73 6.49 -9.21
N ASP A 108 -3.83 6.00 -8.66
CA ASP A 108 -4.23 4.59 -8.71
C ASP A 108 -5.70 4.37 -9.10
N THR A 109 -6.38 5.45 -9.51
CA THR A 109 -7.81 5.47 -9.83
C THR A 109 -8.12 5.91 -11.27
N TYR A 110 -7.11 6.28 -12.06
CA TYR A 110 -7.21 6.75 -13.44
C TYR A 110 -8.01 8.04 -13.57
N GLU A 111 -7.61 9.02 -12.76
CA GLU A 111 -8.19 10.36 -12.79
C GLU A 111 -7.48 11.26 -13.82
N LYS A 112 -8.10 12.39 -14.13
CA LYS A 112 -7.48 13.43 -14.97
C LYS A 112 -6.48 14.23 -14.13
N HIS A 113 -5.29 14.47 -14.69
CA HIS A 113 -4.23 15.25 -14.03
C HIS A 113 -3.65 16.31 -14.96
N ASN A 114 -3.10 17.39 -14.38
CA ASN A 114 -2.25 18.37 -15.06
C ASN A 114 -0.86 18.38 -14.41
N CYS A 115 -0.10 17.32 -14.65
CA CYS A 115 1.22 17.10 -14.08
C CYS A 115 2.29 16.92 -15.17
N ASP A 116 3.56 17.10 -14.81
CA ASP A 116 4.71 16.86 -15.70
C ASP A 116 5.08 15.37 -15.75
N THR A 117 4.85 14.65 -14.65
CA THR A 117 5.03 13.20 -14.56
C THR A 117 3.85 12.59 -13.81
N LEU A 118 3.29 11.51 -14.34
CA LEU A 118 2.30 10.70 -13.62
C LEU A 118 2.92 9.36 -13.26
N LEU A 119 2.84 8.98 -11.99
CA LEU A 119 3.27 7.68 -11.47
C LEU A 119 2.07 6.84 -11.03
N ASN A 120 1.77 5.76 -11.76
CA ASN A 120 0.91 4.70 -11.27
C ASN A 120 1.74 3.44 -10.99
N HIS A 121 2.13 3.30 -9.73
CA HIS A 121 3.06 2.26 -9.27
C HIS A 121 2.45 0.84 -9.20
N ASN A 122 1.15 0.69 -9.43
CA ASN A 122 0.49 -0.60 -9.25
C ASN A 122 0.82 -1.58 -10.37
N ILE A 123 0.99 -2.86 -10.01
CA ILE A 123 1.18 -3.95 -10.99
C ILE A 123 0.00 -4.09 -11.98
N SER A 124 -1.17 -3.59 -11.60
CA SER A 124 -2.39 -3.62 -12.40
C SER A 124 -2.55 -2.41 -13.31
N ALA A 125 -1.63 -1.44 -13.23
CA ALA A 125 -1.76 -0.19 -13.94
C ALA A 125 -1.70 -0.43 -15.46
N ASN A 126 -2.58 0.26 -16.19
CA ASN A 126 -2.74 0.12 -17.63
C ASN A 126 -2.67 1.49 -18.30
N GLU A 127 -1.57 1.74 -19.00
CA GLU A 127 -1.31 3.00 -19.72
C GLU A 127 -2.46 3.44 -20.62
N LYS A 128 -3.14 2.49 -21.27
CA LYS A 128 -4.24 2.81 -22.20
C LYS A 128 -5.42 3.51 -21.52
N LYS A 129 -5.61 3.31 -20.21
CA LYS A 129 -6.67 3.98 -19.45
C LYS A 129 -6.37 5.47 -19.18
N TYR A 130 -5.12 5.91 -19.33
CA TYR A 130 -4.74 7.32 -19.22
C TYR A 130 -4.91 8.12 -20.52
N LYS A 131 -5.43 7.49 -21.58
CA LYS A 131 -5.71 8.20 -22.83
C LYS A 131 -6.62 9.39 -22.57
N ASN A 132 -6.19 10.58 -22.98
CA ASN A 132 -6.87 11.86 -22.80
C ASN A 132 -7.04 12.33 -21.34
N LEU A 133 -6.40 11.67 -20.37
CA LEU A 133 -6.42 12.09 -18.96
C LEU A 133 -5.22 12.94 -18.56
N LEU A 134 -4.19 13.01 -19.42
CA LEU A 134 -2.91 13.67 -19.14
C LEU A 134 -2.58 14.68 -20.24
N PRO A 135 -1.78 15.72 -19.92
CA PRO A 135 -1.18 16.61 -20.92
C PRO A 135 -0.33 15.83 -21.95
N SER A 136 -0.18 16.37 -23.16
CA SER A 136 0.60 15.71 -24.23
C SER A 136 2.06 15.45 -23.82
N GLU A 137 2.66 16.41 -23.11
CA GLU A 137 4.06 16.34 -22.66
C GLU A 137 4.23 15.59 -21.32
N CYS A 138 3.16 15.04 -20.75
CA CYS A 138 3.22 14.36 -19.47
C CYS A 138 3.96 13.03 -19.60
N LYS A 139 5.01 12.84 -18.79
CA LYS A 139 5.71 11.56 -18.71
C LYS A 139 4.89 10.56 -17.90
N LEU A 140 4.36 9.54 -18.57
CA LEU A 140 3.64 8.45 -17.91
C LEU A 140 4.59 7.33 -17.44
N GLN A 141 4.60 7.08 -16.13
CA GLN A 141 5.32 6.00 -15.47
C GLN A 141 4.31 5.03 -14.84
N CYS A 142 3.98 3.96 -15.54
CA CYS A 142 2.83 3.12 -15.22
C CYS A 142 3.20 1.63 -15.21
N GLY A 143 2.73 0.89 -14.21
CA GLY A 143 2.82 -0.56 -14.18
C GLY A 143 4.00 -1.10 -13.36
N SER A 144 4.25 -2.41 -13.50
CA SER A 144 5.17 -3.16 -12.65
C SER A 144 6.63 -2.69 -12.71
N ALA A 145 7.04 -2.02 -13.80
CA ALA A 145 8.38 -1.44 -13.93
C ALA A 145 8.61 -0.27 -12.96
N TYR A 146 7.54 0.36 -12.47
CA TYR A 146 7.60 1.53 -11.60
C TYR A 146 7.06 1.25 -10.19
N THR A 147 6.90 -0.04 -9.84
CA THR A 147 6.38 -0.41 -8.52
C THR A 147 7.36 -0.04 -7.42
N LEU A 148 6.89 0.81 -6.50
CA LEU A 148 7.61 1.22 -5.30
C LEU A 148 7.63 0.06 -4.29
N LEU A 149 8.80 -0.56 -4.10
CA LEU A 149 9.05 -1.63 -3.14
C LEU A 149 10.18 -1.26 -2.20
N ARG A 150 10.04 -1.61 -0.91
CA ARG A 150 11.10 -1.44 0.09
C ARG A 150 12.27 -2.39 -0.17
N ASP A 151 13.48 -1.97 0.18
CA ASP A 151 14.73 -2.75 0.01
C ASP A 151 14.69 -4.15 0.65
N GLU A 152 13.89 -4.30 1.72
CA GLU A 152 13.72 -5.60 2.38
C GLU A 152 13.13 -6.67 1.45
N PHE A 153 12.26 -6.31 0.50
CA PHE A 153 11.65 -7.26 -0.41
C PHE A 153 12.68 -7.85 -1.37
N TYR A 154 13.51 -7.01 -1.99
CA TYR A 154 14.60 -7.45 -2.86
C TYR A 154 15.59 -8.35 -2.10
N THR A 155 15.92 -7.99 -0.87
CA THR A 155 16.84 -8.77 -0.02
C THR A 155 16.27 -10.13 0.36
N GLN A 156 14.98 -10.19 0.72
CA GLN A 156 14.35 -11.45 1.13
C GLN A 156 14.02 -12.36 -0.05
N LYS A 157 13.70 -11.81 -1.23
CA LYS A 157 13.41 -12.61 -2.43
C LYS A 157 14.57 -13.52 -2.84
N LYS A 158 15.82 -13.09 -2.64
CA LYS A 158 17.03 -13.86 -2.96
C LYS A 158 17.27 -15.05 -2.02
N LYS A 159 16.60 -15.11 -0.87
CA LYS A 159 16.85 -16.15 0.15
C LYS A 159 16.04 -17.39 -0.14
N ARG A 160 16.72 -18.55 -0.21
CA ARG A 160 16.08 -19.87 -0.30
C ARG A 160 15.48 -20.27 1.06
N GLU A 161 14.44 -21.09 1.01
CA GLU A 161 13.77 -21.58 2.21
C GLU A 161 13.82 -23.10 2.33
N ALA A 162 14.01 -23.56 3.56
CA ALA A 162 13.83 -24.97 3.89
C ALA A 162 12.34 -25.33 3.92
N LEU A 163 12.04 -26.58 3.59
CA LEU A 163 10.68 -27.14 3.69
C LEU A 163 10.13 -27.02 5.11
N ARG A 164 8.91 -26.52 5.26
CA ARG A 164 8.25 -26.33 6.55
C ARG A 164 7.32 -27.48 6.92
N LYS A 165 7.34 -27.88 8.19
CA LYS A 165 6.42 -28.88 8.77
C LYS A 165 4.96 -28.38 8.89
N LYS A 166 4.74 -27.08 9.15
CA LYS A 166 3.40 -26.48 9.26
C LYS A 166 3.27 -25.35 8.25
N LYS A 167 2.11 -25.29 7.60
CA LYS A 167 1.78 -24.17 6.71
C LYS A 167 1.50 -22.92 7.50
N THR A 168 1.93 -21.80 6.95
CA THR A 168 1.84 -20.48 7.57
C THR A 168 1.08 -19.53 6.65
N VAL A 169 0.09 -18.84 7.18
CA VAL A 169 -0.70 -17.83 6.46
C VAL A 169 -0.29 -16.44 6.93
N PHE A 170 0.10 -15.60 5.99
CA PHE A 170 0.29 -14.17 6.18
C PHE A 170 -1.05 -13.46 6.02
N ILE A 171 -1.38 -12.53 6.91
CA ILE A 171 -2.60 -11.71 6.82
C ILE A 171 -2.20 -10.25 7.01
N ALA A 172 -2.60 -9.39 6.08
CA ALA A 172 -2.46 -7.95 6.19
C ALA A 172 -3.63 -7.24 5.51
N MET A 173 -4.51 -6.61 6.29
CA MET A 173 -5.75 -5.99 5.80
C MET A 173 -5.66 -4.47 5.65
N GLY A 174 -4.44 -3.97 5.37
CA GLY A 174 -4.10 -2.55 5.42
C GLY A 174 -3.74 -2.09 6.83
N GLY A 175 -3.20 -0.87 6.94
CA GLY A 175 -2.73 -0.35 8.23
C GLY A 175 -3.84 -0.26 9.29
N THR A 176 -5.01 0.25 8.90
CA THR A 176 -6.06 0.62 9.87
C THR A 176 -7.13 -0.46 10.07
N ASP A 177 -7.28 -1.41 9.14
CA ASP A 177 -8.33 -2.45 9.13
C ASP A 177 -9.68 -1.95 9.66
N GLU A 178 -10.19 -0.86 9.09
CA GLU A 178 -11.33 -0.11 9.61
C GLU A 178 -12.57 -1.01 9.87
N LYS A 179 -12.79 -2.00 9.00
CA LYS A 179 -13.92 -2.94 9.02
C LYS A 179 -13.68 -4.21 9.87
N ASN A 180 -12.54 -4.26 10.59
CA ASN A 180 -12.09 -5.37 11.44
C ASN A 180 -12.14 -6.73 10.72
N ILE A 181 -11.70 -6.75 9.46
CA ILE A 181 -11.75 -7.94 8.62
C ILE A 181 -10.72 -8.97 9.10
N SER A 182 -9.61 -8.53 9.71
CA SER A 182 -8.61 -9.43 10.30
C SER A 182 -9.23 -10.40 11.29
N LYS A 183 -10.07 -9.93 12.21
CA LYS A 183 -10.79 -10.79 13.17
C LYS A 183 -11.70 -11.80 12.45
N LYS A 184 -12.45 -11.36 11.44
CA LYS A 184 -13.36 -12.23 10.68
C LYS A 184 -12.61 -13.32 9.89
N ILE A 185 -11.42 -13.00 9.37
CA ILE A 185 -10.54 -13.98 8.73
C ILE A 185 -10.03 -14.99 9.76
N LEU A 186 -9.59 -14.54 10.95
CA LEU A 186 -9.13 -15.43 12.01
C LEU A 186 -10.22 -16.42 12.46
N GLU A 187 -11.48 -15.98 12.49
CA GLU A 187 -12.65 -16.81 12.79
C GLU A 187 -12.81 -17.95 11.77
N VAL A 188 -12.64 -17.66 10.48
CA VAL A 188 -12.64 -18.69 9.42
C VAL A 188 -11.46 -19.64 9.58
N LEU A 189 -10.27 -19.12 9.88
CA LEU A 189 -9.06 -19.92 10.02
C LEU A 189 -9.07 -20.87 11.24
N LYS A 190 -10.06 -20.78 12.14
CA LYS A 190 -10.21 -21.75 13.24
C LYS A 190 -10.45 -23.17 12.75
N GLU A 191 -11.06 -23.32 11.57
CA GLU A 191 -11.32 -24.62 10.93
C GLU A 191 -10.01 -25.28 10.45
N PHE A 192 -8.93 -24.51 10.31
CA PHE A 192 -7.63 -24.95 9.80
C PHE A 192 -6.60 -25.05 10.95
N LYS A 193 -6.84 -25.96 11.90
CA LYS A 193 -6.10 -26.06 13.19
C LYS A 193 -4.58 -26.26 13.09
N LYS A 194 -4.08 -26.82 11.98
CA LYS A 194 -2.64 -27.08 11.76
C LYS A 194 -1.87 -25.87 11.18
N THR A 195 -2.58 -24.78 10.86
CA THR A 195 -2.03 -23.61 10.18
C THR A 195 -1.57 -22.54 11.18
N LYS A 196 -0.32 -22.10 11.05
CA LYS A 196 0.20 -20.91 11.75
C LYS A 196 -0.27 -19.64 11.03
N VAL A 197 -0.40 -18.55 11.76
CA VAL A 197 -0.85 -17.26 11.23
C VAL A 197 0.11 -16.16 11.67
N HIS A 198 0.63 -15.41 10.70
CA HIS A 198 1.24 -14.11 10.93
C HIS A 198 0.22 -13.04 10.56
N LEU A 199 -0.32 -12.36 11.57
CA LEU A 199 -1.25 -11.26 11.36
C LEU A 199 -0.52 -9.94 11.57
N VAL A 200 -0.44 -9.13 10.53
CA VAL A 200 0.17 -7.79 10.56
C VAL A 200 -0.93 -6.74 10.71
N THR A 201 -0.69 -5.77 11.59
CA THR A 201 -1.52 -4.59 11.77
C THR A 201 -0.66 -3.42 12.27
N THR A 202 -1.24 -2.24 12.47
CA THR A 202 -0.52 -1.09 13.03
C THR A 202 -1.16 -0.59 14.33
N SER A 203 -0.43 0.27 15.04
CA SER A 203 -0.94 1.01 16.19
C SER A 203 -2.15 1.90 15.85
N SER A 204 -2.27 2.36 14.59
CA SER A 204 -3.42 3.13 14.09
C SER A 204 -4.70 2.30 13.90
N ASN A 205 -4.67 0.98 14.09
CA ASN A 205 -5.87 0.15 14.03
C ASN A 205 -6.77 0.39 15.25
N ARG A 206 -7.92 1.05 15.05
CA ARG A 206 -8.91 1.31 16.13
C ARG A 206 -9.41 0.06 16.84
N HIS A 207 -9.27 -1.12 16.22
CA HIS A 207 -9.67 -2.41 16.79
C HIS A 207 -8.52 -3.17 17.48
N LEU A 208 -7.32 -2.57 17.60
CA LEU A 208 -6.12 -3.24 18.09
C LEU A 208 -6.30 -3.89 19.46
N ASN A 209 -6.92 -3.21 20.42
CA ASN A 209 -7.15 -3.75 21.76
C ASN A 209 -8.12 -4.94 21.76
N SER A 210 -9.14 -4.90 20.89
CA SER A 210 -10.05 -6.04 20.67
C SER A 210 -9.31 -7.22 20.03
N LEU A 211 -8.44 -6.94 19.06
CA LEU A 211 -7.66 -7.93 18.36
C LEU A 211 -6.63 -8.61 19.29
N LYS A 212 -5.90 -7.84 20.11
CA LYS A 212 -4.98 -8.34 21.13
C LYS A 212 -5.67 -9.32 22.09
N ARG A 213 -6.84 -8.93 22.62
CA ARG A 213 -7.64 -9.81 23.49
C ARG A 213 -8.08 -11.08 22.78
N TYR A 214 -8.52 -10.96 21.53
CA TYR A 214 -8.99 -12.10 20.73
C TYR A 214 -7.87 -13.14 20.47
N VAL A 215 -6.64 -12.69 20.22
CA VAL A 215 -5.52 -13.59 19.89
C VAL A 215 -4.76 -14.11 21.12
N LYS A 216 -4.95 -13.53 22.32
CA LYS A 216 -4.18 -13.82 23.54
C LYS A 216 -3.98 -15.33 23.81
N ASN A 217 -5.01 -16.14 23.63
CA ASN A 217 -4.97 -17.59 23.92
C ASN A 217 -4.78 -18.46 22.66
N GLN A 218 -4.50 -17.86 21.52
CA GLN A 218 -4.35 -18.57 20.25
C GLN A 218 -2.88 -18.79 19.89
N LYS A 219 -2.27 -19.86 20.43
CA LYS A 219 -0.83 -20.20 20.20
C LYS A 219 -0.39 -20.30 18.72
N ARG A 220 -1.34 -20.43 17.78
CA ARG A 220 -1.08 -20.50 16.34
C ARG A 220 -1.01 -19.13 15.66
N VAL A 221 -1.45 -18.06 16.33
CA VAL A 221 -1.52 -16.70 15.77
C VAL A 221 -0.45 -15.85 16.42
N THR A 222 0.42 -15.27 15.61
CA THR A 222 1.37 -14.23 16.03
C THR A 222 0.89 -12.90 15.47
N LEU A 223 0.60 -11.96 16.36
CA LEU A 223 0.23 -10.58 16.02
C LEU A 223 1.50 -9.74 15.93
N HIS A 224 1.71 -9.10 14.78
CA HIS A 224 2.81 -8.19 14.50
C HIS A 224 2.25 -6.77 14.37
N ILE A 225 2.69 -5.87 15.23
CA ILE A 225 2.23 -4.47 15.28
C ILE A 225 3.40 -3.61 14.82
N ASP A 226 3.14 -2.71 13.86
CA ASP A 226 4.14 -1.75 13.33
C ASP A 226 5.44 -2.45 12.88
N SER A 227 5.33 -3.63 12.27
CA SER A 227 6.48 -4.44 11.92
C SER A 227 7.25 -3.87 10.72
N SER A 228 8.57 -3.72 10.89
CA SER A 228 9.53 -3.36 9.84
C SER A 228 10.07 -4.56 9.04
N THR A 229 9.54 -5.78 9.27
CA THR A 229 10.08 -7.02 8.69
C THR A 229 9.06 -7.76 7.81
N ILE A 230 8.22 -7.02 7.09
CA ILE A 230 7.08 -7.55 6.33
C ILE A 230 7.54 -8.58 5.29
N ALA A 231 8.63 -8.29 4.57
CA ALA A 231 9.17 -9.21 3.57
C ALA A 231 9.63 -10.52 4.20
N THR A 232 10.18 -10.48 5.41
CA THR A 232 10.58 -11.68 6.16
C THR A 232 9.36 -12.51 6.56
N LEU A 233 8.27 -11.87 6.99
CA LEU A 233 7.02 -12.56 7.34
C LEU A 233 6.36 -13.20 6.13
N MET A 234 6.33 -12.50 4.98
CA MET A 234 5.82 -13.04 3.72
C MET A 234 6.67 -14.23 3.26
N ARG A 235 7.99 -14.09 3.25
CA ARG A 235 8.92 -15.18 2.93
C ARG A 235 8.64 -16.38 3.83
N LYS A 236 8.44 -16.16 5.14
CA LYS A 236 8.12 -17.21 6.12
C LYS A 236 6.72 -17.83 5.99
N SER A 237 5.93 -17.41 5.01
CA SER A 237 4.55 -17.84 4.81
C SER A 237 4.39 -18.65 3.53
N ASP A 238 3.38 -19.52 3.50
CA ASP A 238 3.03 -20.33 2.33
C ASP A 238 1.87 -19.71 1.52
N PHE A 239 1.13 -18.81 2.14
CA PHE A 239 -0.04 -18.19 1.55
C PHE A 239 -0.35 -16.83 2.20
N ALA A 240 -0.90 -15.88 1.44
CA ALA A 240 -1.30 -14.57 1.92
C ALA A 240 -2.82 -14.30 1.79
N ILE A 241 -3.39 -13.59 2.76
CA ILE A 241 -4.73 -12.99 2.66
C ILE A 241 -4.56 -11.49 2.85
N VAL A 242 -4.77 -10.72 1.79
CA VAL A 242 -4.44 -9.29 1.78
C VAL A 242 -5.51 -8.43 1.10
N THR A 243 -5.42 -7.11 1.28
CA THR A 243 -6.18 -6.16 0.46
C THR A 243 -5.53 -5.99 -0.92
N PRO A 244 -6.32 -5.75 -1.98
CA PRO A 244 -5.82 -5.30 -3.28
C PRO A 244 -5.39 -3.82 -3.21
N SER A 245 -4.28 -3.55 -2.52
CA SER A 245 -3.68 -2.23 -2.32
C SER A 245 -2.15 -2.33 -2.44
N VAL A 246 -1.38 -1.36 -1.92
CA VAL A 246 0.10 -1.36 -1.95
C VAL A 246 0.71 -2.71 -1.49
N ILE A 247 0.15 -3.34 -0.46
CA ILE A 247 0.59 -4.65 0.05
C ILE A 247 0.51 -5.77 -1.00
N LEU A 248 -0.38 -5.65 -1.98
CA LEU A 248 -0.50 -6.62 -3.06
C LEU A 248 0.70 -6.56 -4.00
N ASN A 249 1.24 -5.38 -4.26
CA ASN A 249 2.45 -5.23 -5.08
C ASN A 249 3.63 -5.97 -4.43
N GLU A 250 3.76 -5.84 -3.10
CA GLU A 250 4.74 -6.56 -2.28
C GLU A 250 4.54 -8.08 -2.33
N VAL A 251 3.31 -8.56 -2.14
CA VAL A 251 2.96 -10.00 -2.20
C VAL A 251 3.23 -10.58 -3.60
N TYR A 252 2.88 -9.84 -4.65
CA TYR A 252 3.08 -10.24 -6.03
C TYR A 252 4.57 -10.37 -6.35
N PHE A 253 5.39 -9.40 -5.95
CA PHE A 253 6.85 -9.46 -6.10
C PHE A 253 7.45 -10.67 -5.35
N MET A 254 6.96 -10.96 -4.16
CA MET A 254 7.40 -12.12 -3.39
C MET A 254 6.95 -13.45 -3.99
N GLU A 255 6.08 -13.45 -5.02
CA GLU A 255 5.43 -14.62 -5.62
C GLU A 255 4.70 -15.51 -4.58
N LEU A 256 4.23 -14.89 -3.51
CA LEU A 256 3.50 -15.59 -2.45
C LEU A 256 2.05 -15.81 -2.91
N PRO A 257 1.55 -17.05 -3.04
CA PRO A 257 0.16 -17.27 -3.45
C PRO A 257 -0.82 -16.58 -2.49
N PHE A 258 -1.89 -15.98 -3.02
CA PHE A 258 -2.76 -15.14 -2.20
C PHE A 258 -4.26 -15.23 -2.51
N ILE A 259 -5.07 -14.78 -1.56
CA ILE A 259 -6.46 -14.33 -1.73
C ILE A 259 -6.50 -12.83 -1.46
N ALA A 260 -7.00 -12.05 -2.43
CA ALA A 260 -7.25 -10.63 -2.22
C ALA A 260 -8.70 -10.39 -1.79
N ILE A 261 -8.92 -9.56 -0.76
CA ILE A 261 -10.25 -9.18 -0.29
C ILE A 261 -10.39 -7.67 -0.41
N LYS A 262 -11.28 -7.21 -1.28
CA LYS A 262 -11.53 -5.79 -1.49
C LYS A 262 -12.25 -5.17 -0.28
N THR A 263 -11.81 -3.98 0.13
CA THR A 263 -12.31 -3.29 1.32
C THR A 263 -12.79 -1.86 1.05
N ALA A 264 -12.30 -1.22 -0.01
CA ALA A 264 -12.64 0.14 -0.41
C ALA A 264 -12.84 0.24 -1.94
N SER A 265 -13.45 1.33 -2.40
CA SER A 265 -13.77 1.57 -3.83
C SER A 265 -12.53 1.90 -4.67
N ASN A 266 -11.55 2.62 -4.12
CA ASN A 266 -10.26 2.90 -4.78
C ASN A 266 -9.45 1.63 -5.12
N GLN A 267 -9.83 0.47 -4.59
CA GLN A 267 -9.21 -0.82 -4.90
C GLN A 267 -9.86 -1.54 -6.09
N ASP A 268 -10.86 -0.93 -6.72
CA ASP A 268 -11.67 -1.55 -7.78
C ASP A 268 -10.82 -1.98 -8.98
N ASP A 269 -9.88 -1.15 -9.42
CA ASP A 269 -9.06 -1.44 -10.60
C ASP A 269 -8.09 -2.60 -10.37
N ILE A 270 -7.40 -2.61 -9.23
CA ILE A 270 -6.56 -3.74 -8.82
C ILE A 270 -7.42 -5.00 -8.72
N TYR A 271 -8.61 -4.93 -8.11
CA TYR A 271 -9.52 -6.07 -8.01
C TYR A 271 -9.96 -6.61 -9.38
N ARG A 272 -10.35 -5.73 -10.33
CA ARG A 272 -10.73 -6.12 -11.69
C ARG A 272 -9.57 -6.79 -12.42
N TYR A 273 -8.38 -6.21 -12.33
CA TYR A 273 -7.15 -6.80 -12.89
C TYR A 273 -6.90 -8.22 -12.35
N LEU A 274 -6.97 -8.39 -11.03
CA LEU A 274 -6.78 -9.70 -10.41
C LEU A 274 -7.81 -10.73 -10.89
N LYS A 275 -9.08 -10.32 -11.02
CA LYS A 275 -10.15 -11.19 -11.54
C LYS A 275 -9.88 -11.60 -12.99
N MET A 276 -9.48 -10.66 -13.85
CA MET A 276 -9.12 -10.93 -15.24
C MET A 276 -7.95 -11.92 -15.35
N LYS A 277 -6.94 -11.77 -14.48
CA LYS A 277 -5.79 -12.67 -14.38
C LYS A 277 -6.09 -13.98 -13.63
N ARG A 278 -7.36 -14.24 -13.27
CA ARG A 278 -7.85 -15.45 -12.58
C ARG A 278 -7.20 -15.70 -11.21
N PHE A 279 -6.76 -14.64 -10.52
CA PHE A 279 -6.38 -14.72 -9.12
C PHE A 279 -7.60 -14.94 -8.22
N ARG A 280 -7.38 -15.45 -7.02
CA ARG A 280 -8.46 -15.64 -6.04
C ARG A 280 -8.79 -14.31 -5.39
N THR A 281 -10.02 -13.85 -5.57
CA THR A 281 -10.45 -12.52 -5.10
C THR A 281 -11.85 -12.57 -4.51
N LEU A 282 -12.10 -11.76 -3.49
CA LEU A 282 -13.43 -11.49 -2.95
C LEU A 282 -13.75 -9.99 -3.08
N ASN A 283 -14.89 -9.66 -3.71
CA ASN A 283 -15.36 -8.27 -3.87
C ASN A 283 -15.68 -7.58 -2.53
N LYS A 284 -15.96 -8.38 -1.50
CA LYS A 284 -16.10 -7.98 -0.10
C LYS A 284 -15.86 -9.21 0.77
N PHE A 285 -15.54 -9.01 2.05
CA PHE A 285 -15.44 -10.15 2.96
C PHE A 285 -16.73 -10.98 2.94
N ASN A 286 -16.59 -12.28 2.69
CA ASN A 286 -17.67 -13.27 2.76
C ASN A 286 -17.11 -14.54 3.39
N LYS A 287 -17.69 -14.97 4.51
CA LYS A 287 -17.23 -16.14 5.27
C LYS A 287 -17.19 -17.41 4.41
N LYS A 288 -18.29 -17.74 3.73
CA LYS A 288 -18.42 -18.93 2.87
C LYS A 288 -17.46 -18.87 1.67
N GLY A 289 -17.35 -17.70 1.03
CA GLY A 289 -16.44 -17.47 -0.09
C GLY A 289 -14.97 -17.65 0.31
N LEU A 290 -14.57 -17.12 1.46
CA LEU A 290 -13.22 -17.31 1.99
C LEU A 290 -12.95 -18.78 2.34
N GLN A 291 -13.88 -19.46 3.01
CA GLN A 291 -13.79 -20.90 3.29
C GLN A 291 -13.62 -21.72 2.00
N CYS A 292 -14.41 -21.42 0.96
CA CYS A 292 -14.32 -22.09 -0.33
C CYS A 292 -12.93 -21.93 -0.96
N HIS A 293 -12.42 -20.69 -1.04
CA HIS A 293 -11.09 -20.45 -1.58
C HIS A 293 -9.99 -21.12 -0.76
N LEU A 294 -10.05 -21.05 0.58
CA LEU A 294 -9.07 -21.70 1.46
C LEU A 294 -9.08 -23.23 1.33
N THR A 295 -10.25 -23.85 1.14
CA THR A 295 -10.34 -25.30 0.89
C THR A 295 -9.74 -25.68 -0.48
N GLN A 296 -9.95 -24.87 -1.52
CA GLN A 296 -9.35 -25.10 -2.84
C GLN A 296 -7.83 -24.91 -2.85
N VAL A 297 -7.36 -23.84 -2.20
CA VAL A 297 -5.94 -23.60 -1.94
C VAL A 297 -5.39 -24.77 -1.15
N GLY A 298 -6.13 -25.21 -0.14
CA GLY A 298 -5.72 -26.29 0.71
C GLY A 298 -5.57 -27.61 -0.04
N LYS A 299 -6.49 -27.95 -0.94
CA LYS A 299 -6.29 -29.10 -1.83
C LYS A 299 -4.99 -28.94 -2.62
N ARG A 300 -4.75 -27.82 -3.31
CA ARG A 300 -3.53 -27.67 -4.14
C ARG A 300 -2.21 -27.52 -3.37
N ILE A 301 -2.21 -26.88 -2.21
CA ILE A 301 -1.01 -26.61 -1.38
C ILE A 301 -0.76 -27.73 -0.36
N PHE A 302 -1.80 -28.46 0.08
CA PHE A 302 -1.69 -29.59 1.01
C PHE A 302 -1.80 -30.97 0.34
N THR A 303 -2.16 -31.11 -0.93
CA THR A 303 -1.99 -32.35 -1.70
C THR A 303 -0.77 -32.25 -2.60
N HIS A 304 0.43 -32.43 -2.03
CA HIS A 304 1.51 -33.03 -2.81
C HIS A 304 1.34 -34.54 -2.73
N LYS A 305 0.61 -35.11 -3.70
CA LYS A 305 1.00 -36.45 -4.18
C LYS A 305 2.30 -36.22 -4.93
N LYS A 306 3.35 -36.94 -4.52
CA LYS A 306 4.52 -37.18 -5.36
C LYS A 306 4.03 -37.67 -6.71
N SER A 307 4.33 -36.92 -7.77
CA SER A 307 4.44 -37.50 -9.10
C SER A 307 5.94 -37.61 -9.35
N ILE A 308 6.32 -38.83 -9.72
CA ILE A 308 7.67 -39.37 -9.91
C ILE A 308 8.44 -38.55 -10.94
#